data_AF-A0A969EDF6-F1
#
_entry.id   AF-A0A969EDF6-F1
#
_cell.length_a   1.000
_cell.length_b   1.000
_cell.length_c   1.000
_cell.angle_alpha   90.00
_cell.angle_beta   90.00
_cell.angle_gamma   90.00
#
_symmetry.space_group_name_H-M   'P 1'
#
loop_
_entity.id
_entity.type
_entity.pdbx_description
1 polymer ?
#
loop_
_entity_poly.entity_id
_entity_poly.type
_entity_poly.pdbx_seq_one_letter_code
_entity_poly.pdbx_strand_id
1 'polypeptide(L)'
;MTVVVIAMILALAIPIYEACQDKDVWQKMLAFASIASKTSIMILVVSVLRDDWMIGVVGVLILSVGNAALMLLAHILKRMSEL
;
A
#
# COMPACT_ATOMS: atom_id res chain seq x y z
N MET A 1 -22.43 8.28 8.51
CA MET A 1 -21.08 8.89 8.47
C MET A 1 -20.03 7.98 9.13
N THR A 2 -20.27 7.44 10.33
CA THR A 2 -19.36 6.51 11.03
C THR A 2 -19.24 5.12 10.38
N VAL A 3 -20.33 4.65 9.75
CA VAL A 3 -20.39 3.32 9.11
C VAL A 3 -19.44 3.19 7.92
N VAL A 4 -19.24 4.27 7.15
CA VAL A 4 -18.30 4.30 6.01
C VAL A 4 -16.85 4.20 6.50
N VAL A 5 -16.53 4.90 7.60
CA VAL A 5 -15.20 4.86 8.22
C VAL A 5 -14.90 3.48 8.78
N ILE A 6 -15.88 2.83 9.43
CA ILE A 6 -15.75 1.46 9.96
C ILE A 6 -15.57 0.45 8.82
N ALA A 7 -16.29 0.60 7.71
CA ALA A 7 -16.15 -0.27 6.54
C ALA A 7 -14.76 -0.13 5.88
N MET A 8 -14.20 1.09 5.83
CA MET A 8 -12.83 1.31 5.31
C MET A 8 -11.76 0.73 6.24
N ILE A 9 -11.97 0.78 7.57
CA ILE A 9 -11.07 0.16 8.55
C ILE A 9 -11.11 -1.37 8.44
N LEU A 10 -12.30 -1.97 8.28
CA LEU A 10 -12.45 -3.40 8.03
C LEU A 10 -11.82 -3.84 6.70
N ALA A 11 -11.95 -3.03 5.65
CA ALA A 11 -11.26 -3.27 4.38
C ALA A 11 -9.73 -3.19 4.52
N LEU A 12 -9.21 -2.37 5.44
CA LEU A 12 -7.77 -2.28 5.76
C LEU A 12 -7.26 -3.47 6.58
N ALA A 13 -8.13 -4.15 7.33
CA ALA A 13 -7.75 -5.31 8.14
C ALA A 13 -7.45 -6.56 7.28
N ILE A 14 -8.07 -6.67 6.10
CA ILE A 14 -7.86 -7.77 5.15
C ILE A 14 -6.40 -7.85 4.66
N PRO A 15 -5.77 -6.77 4.14
CA PRO A 15 -4.37 -6.81 3.74
C PRO A 15 -3.40 -6.97 4.91
N ILE A 16 -3.77 -6.54 6.12
CA ILE A 16 -2.97 -6.75 7.34
C ILE A 16 -2.95 -8.23 7.73
N TYR A 17 -4.07 -8.94 7.57
CA TYR A 17 -4.16 -10.37 7.84
C TYR A 17 -3.37 -11.20 6.81
N GLU A 18 -3.50 -10.87 5.52
CA GLU A 18 -2.71 -11.49 4.42
C GLU A 18 -1.20 -11.26 4.63
N ALA A 19 -0.84 -10.03 5.04
CA ALA A 19 0.52 -9.68 5.40
C ALA A 19 1.01 -10.42 6.64
N CYS A 20 0.17 -11.02 7.47
CA CYS A 20 0.61 -11.81 8.63
C CYS A 20 0.83 -13.29 8.26
N GLN A 21 0.12 -13.82 7.24
CA GLN A 21 0.00 -15.26 7.02
C GLN A 21 1.10 -15.91 6.17
N ASP A 22 1.81 -15.17 5.31
CA ASP A 22 2.80 -15.80 4.42
C ASP A 22 4.21 -15.93 5.02
N LYS A 23 4.79 -17.14 4.86
CA LYS A 23 6.04 -17.62 5.47
C LYS A 23 7.30 -17.22 4.70
N ASP A 24 7.15 -16.75 3.45
CA ASP A 24 8.24 -16.21 2.65
C ASP A 24 8.19 -14.69 2.58
N VAL A 25 9.21 -14.07 3.18
CA VAL A 25 9.40 -12.62 3.27
C VAL A 25 9.29 -11.94 1.88
N TRP A 26 9.67 -12.65 0.82
CA TRP A 26 9.58 -12.21 -0.57
C TRP A 26 8.13 -12.12 -1.11
N GLN A 27 7.27 -13.10 -0.82
CA GLN A 27 5.85 -13.09 -1.20
C GLN A 27 5.10 -11.98 -0.44
N LYS A 28 5.38 -11.84 0.85
CA LYS A 28 4.88 -10.75 1.72
C LYS A 28 5.21 -9.38 1.11
N MET A 29 6.44 -9.19 0.61
CA MET A 29 6.86 -7.92 0.01
C MET A 29 6.12 -7.60 -1.30
N LEU A 30 5.95 -8.59 -2.17
CA LEU A 30 5.19 -8.43 -3.42
C LEU A 30 3.73 -8.09 -3.13
N ALA A 31 3.13 -8.71 -2.10
CA ALA A 31 1.79 -8.38 -1.64
C ALA A 31 1.72 -6.92 -1.15
N PHE A 32 2.69 -6.46 -0.35
CA PHE A 32 2.75 -5.06 0.10
C PHE A 32 2.87 -4.05 -1.05
N ALA A 33 3.68 -4.34 -2.08
CA ALA A 33 3.80 -3.48 -3.25
C ALA A 33 2.49 -3.37 -4.04
N SER A 34 1.76 -4.49 -4.15
CA SER A 34 0.44 -4.52 -4.81
C SER A 34 -0.62 -3.75 -4.01
N ILE A 35 -0.63 -3.89 -2.68
CA ILE A 35 -1.53 -3.16 -1.77
C ILE A 35 -1.27 -1.65 -1.85
N ALA A 36 0.01 -1.24 -1.77
CA ALA A 36 0.40 0.16 -1.87
C ALA A 36 -0.05 0.77 -3.20
N SER A 37 0.17 0.08 -4.32
CA SER A 37 -0.23 0.55 -5.65
C SER A 37 -1.76 0.67 -5.79
N LYS A 38 -2.53 -0.35 -5.37
CA LYS A 38 -3.99 -0.32 -5.42
C LYS A 38 -4.57 0.81 -4.56
N THR A 39 -4.00 1.03 -3.37
CA THR A 39 -4.44 2.07 -2.44
C THR A 39 -4.16 3.46 -3.02
N SER A 40 -2.98 3.68 -3.58
CA SER A 40 -2.63 4.98 -4.18
C SER A 40 -3.47 5.31 -5.40
N ILE A 41 -3.78 4.33 -6.26
CA ILE A 41 -4.72 4.51 -7.38
C ILE A 41 -6.11 4.88 -6.86
N MET A 42 -6.58 4.24 -5.77
CA MET A 42 -7.86 4.56 -5.16
C MET A 42 -7.89 6.00 -4.62
N ILE A 43 -6.81 6.48 -4.01
CA ILE A 43 -6.68 7.87 -3.54
C ILE A 43 -6.74 8.86 -4.72
N LEU A 44 -6.09 8.53 -5.85
CA LEU A 44 -6.14 9.34 -7.07
C LEU A 44 -7.55 9.43 -7.66
N VAL A 45 -8.27 8.30 -7.74
CA VAL A 45 -9.66 8.28 -8.20
C VAL A 45 -10.56 9.13 -7.30
N VAL A 46 -10.38 9.05 -5.98
CA VAL A 46 -11.14 9.87 -5.02
C VAL A 46 -10.81 11.36 -5.15
N SER A 47 -9.56 11.73 -5.44
CA SER A 47 -9.17 13.12 -5.69
C SER A 47 -9.88 13.70 -6.91
N VAL A 48 -9.92 12.96 -8.03
CA VAL A 48 -10.62 13.39 -9.25
C VAL A 48 -12.12 13.54 -8.99
N LEU A 49 -12.73 12.62 -8.23
CA LEU A 49 -14.16 12.67 -7.89
C LEU A 49 -14.54 13.82 -6.95
N ARG A 50 -13.62 14.26 -6.08
CA ARG A 50 -13.85 15.37 -5.15
C ARG A 50 -13.40 16.73 -5.68
N ASP A 51 -12.82 16.79 -6.88
CA ASP A 51 -12.17 17.99 -7.44
C ASP A 51 -11.10 18.59 -6.50
N ASP A 52 -10.53 17.75 -5.63
CA ASP A 52 -9.55 18.19 -4.63
C ASP A 52 -8.15 17.83 -5.12
N TRP A 53 -7.49 18.83 -5.70
CA TRP A 53 -6.14 18.73 -6.25
C TRP A 53 -5.07 18.38 -5.19
N MET A 54 -5.24 18.82 -3.94
CA MET A 54 -4.26 18.54 -2.88
C MET A 54 -4.21 17.05 -2.55
N ILE A 55 -5.37 16.37 -2.50
CA ILE A 55 -5.44 14.92 -2.27
C ILE A 55 -4.80 14.15 -3.43
N GLY A 56 -4.91 14.67 -4.66
CA GLY A 56 -4.30 14.07 -5.85
C GLY A 56 -2.78 14.08 -5.77
N VAL A 57 -2.18 15.21 -5.36
CA VAL A 57 -0.73 15.34 -5.17
C VAL A 57 -0.24 14.35 -4.10
N VAL A 58 -0.95 14.23 -2.98
CA VAL A 58 -0.62 13.25 -1.94
C VAL A 58 -0.70 11.82 -2.48
N GLY A 59 -1.71 11.49 -3.29
CA GLY A 59 -1.84 10.19 -3.95
C GLY A 59 -0.66 9.87 -4.87
N VAL A 60 -0.20 10.82 -5.69
CA VAL A 60 0.98 10.66 -6.55
C VAL A 60 2.25 10.43 -5.73
N LEU A 61 2.42 11.17 -4.63
CA LEU A 61 3.59 11.02 -3.76
C LEU A 61 3.63 9.63 -3.12
N ILE A 62 2.50 9.14 -2.62
CA ILE A 62 2.41 7.80 -2.03
C ILE A 62 2.66 6.72 -3.09
N LEU A 63 2.14 6.89 -4.31
CA LEU A 63 2.37 5.96 -5.43
C LEU A 63 3.87 5.87 -5.79
N SER A 64 4.52 7.03 -5.91
CA SER A 64 5.90 7.14 -6.37
C SER A 64 6.89 6.65 -5.31
N VAL A 65 6.79 7.20 -4.10
CA VAL A 65 7.72 6.93 -3.00
C VAL A 65 7.48 5.54 -2.41
N GLY A 66 6.21 5.13 -2.24
CA GLY A 66 5.86 3.87 -1.61
C GLY A 66 6.39 2.65 -2.37
N ASN A 67 6.25 2.64 -3.69
CA ASN A 67 6.70 1.51 -4.50
C ASN A 67 8.24 1.39 -4.56
N ALA A 68 8.93 2.53 -4.67
CA ALA A 68 10.40 2.57 -4.64
C ALA A 68 10.97 2.12 -3.27
N ALA A 69 10.35 2.57 -2.17
CA ALA A 69 10.76 2.19 -0.82
C ALA A 69 10.58 0.69 -0.56
N LEU A 70 9.48 0.09 -1.02
CA LEU A 70 9.25 -1.35 -0.91
C LEU A 70 10.25 -2.17 -1.73
N MET A 71 10.61 -1.68 -2.92
CA MET A 71 11.64 -2.33 -3.75
C MET A 71 13.03 -2.26 -3.12
N LEU A 72 13.39 -1.14 -2.49
CA LEU A 72 14.64 -1.00 -1.73
C LEU A 72 14.67 -1.96 -0.53
N LEU A 73 13.57 -2.01 0.24
CA LEU A 73 13.44 -2.94 1.36
C LEU A 73 13.63 -4.39 0.89
N ALA A 74 13.20 -4.73 -0.34
CA ALA A 74 13.30 -6.08 -0.90
C ALA A 74 14.74 -6.47 -1.15
N HIS A 75 15.49 -5.53 -1.74
CA HIS A 75 16.92 -5.69 -1.94
C HIS A 75 17.68 -5.83 -0.61
N ILE A 76 17.33 -5.06 0.42
CA ILE A 76 17.98 -5.13 1.74
C ILE A 76 17.71 -6.50 2.39
N LEU A 77 16.46 -6.95 2.40
CA LEU A 77 16.07 -8.22 3.00
C LEU A 77 16.68 -9.42 2.26
N LYS A 78 16.72 -9.37 0.92
CA LYS A 78 17.42 -10.38 0.10
C LYS A 78 18.88 -10.51 0.54
N ARG A 79 19.57 -9.37 0.65
CA ARG A 79 20.99 -9.32 1.01
C ARG A 79 21.26 -9.83 2.42
N MET A 80 20.33 -9.60 3.36
CA MET A 80 20.42 -10.12 4.73
C MET A 80 20.16 -11.62 4.83
N SER A 81 19.32 -12.18 3.96
CA SER A 81 19.01 -13.62 3.92
C SER A 81 20.08 -14.45 3.21
N GLU A 82 20.89 -13.83 2.35
CA GLU A 82 22.03 -14.46 1.66
C GLU A 82 23.33 -14.44 2.50
N LEU A 83 23.29 -13.83 3.69
CA LEU A 83 24.39 -13.69 4.66
C LEU A 83 24.26 -14.72 5.79
#